data_AF-C0Z940-F1
#
_entry.id   AF-C0Z940-F1
#
_cell.length_a   1.000
_cell.length_b   1.000
_cell.length_c   1.000
_cell.angle_alpha   90.00
_cell.angle_beta   90.00
_cell.angle_gamma   90.00
#
_symmetry.space_group_name_H-M   'P 1'
#
loop_
_entity.id
_entity.type
_entity.pdbx_description
1 polymer ?
#
loop_
_entity_poly.entity_id
_entity_poly.type
_entity_poly.pdbx_seq_one_letter_code
_entity_poly.pdbx_strand_id
1 'polypeptide(L)'
;MNRDELLEVGEWVLGKTKFGELIQGFVETDDSLRGTAKVYVVQCDNEETIGKLVVIPRQWMDRIPVGSFDDEEHMHDLIDLALVTKDREWFMDLTAKASTMKQSGKEARKTRSSSIRNRLGTSAIWEQ
;
A
#
# COMPACT_ATOMS: atom_id res chain seq x y z
N MET A 1 10.62 18.43 2.92
CA MET A 1 10.11 17.23 2.19
C MET A 1 11.33 16.58 1.57
N ASN A 2 11.80 15.46 2.15
CA ASN A 2 13.00 14.75 1.69
C ASN A 2 12.68 14.07 0.36
N ARG A 3 13.30 14.54 -0.73
CA ARG A 3 13.21 13.91 -2.08
C ARG A 3 14.29 12.84 -2.30
N ASP A 4 15.01 12.47 -1.25
CA ASP A 4 16.09 11.48 -1.27
C ASP A 4 15.67 10.15 -0.63
N GLU A 5 14.46 9.68 -0.90
CA GLU A 5 14.12 8.28 -0.64
C GLU A 5 14.82 7.43 -1.71
N LEU A 6 15.97 6.87 -1.32
CA LEU A 6 16.80 5.96 -2.11
C LEU A 6 15.92 5.01 -2.92
N LEU A 7 15.93 5.07 -4.25
CA LEU A 7 15.23 4.07 -5.07
C LEU A 7 15.96 2.73 -4.93
N GLU A 8 15.24 1.71 -4.47
CA GLU A 8 15.79 0.36 -4.31
C GLU A 8 15.44 -0.51 -5.53
N VAL A 9 16.27 -1.51 -5.79
CA VAL A 9 15.99 -2.50 -6.83
C VAL A 9 14.75 -3.30 -6.45
N GLY A 10 13.81 -3.44 -7.37
CA GLY A 10 12.52 -4.11 -7.18
C GLY A 10 11.37 -3.17 -6.81
N GLU A 11 11.66 -1.89 -6.56
CA GLU A 11 10.62 -0.91 -6.22
C GLU A 11 9.77 -0.52 -7.43
N TRP A 12 8.47 -0.36 -7.19
CA TRP A 12 7.52 0.09 -8.20
C TRP A 12 7.59 1.61 -8.39
N VAL A 13 7.77 2.02 -9.64
CA VAL A 13 7.93 3.42 -10.00
C VAL A 13 7.03 3.78 -11.18
N LEU A 14 6.54 5.01 -11.12
CA LEU A 14 5.92 5.68 -12.25
C LEU A 14 6.96 6.63 -12.85
N GLY A 15 7.16 6.58 -14.16
CA GLY A 15 8.14 7.40 -14.85
C GLY A 15 7.55 8.11 -16.05
N LYS A 16 8.28 9.10 -16.55
CA LYS A 16 8.04 9.70 -17.86
C LYS A 16 9.23 9.50 -18.77
N THR A 17 8.98 9.12 -20.01
CA THR A 17 10.03 9.06 -21.04
C THR A 17 10.37 10.45 -21.54
N LYS A 18 11.45 10.55 -22.33
CA LYS A 18 11.85 11.80 -23.02
C LYS A 18 10.77 12.32 -23.97
N PHE A 19 9.90 11.44 -24.47
CA PHE A 19 8.81 11.78 -25.38
C PHE A 19 7.51 12.11 -24.65
N GLY A 20 7.52 12.08 -23.31
CA GLY A 20 6.36 12.38 -22.47
C GLY A 20 5.42 11.20 -22.24
N GLU A 21 5.79 10.00 -22.68
CA GLU A 21 5.02 8.77 -22.44
C GLU A 21 5.05 8.44 -20.95
N LEU A 22 3.90 8.07 -20.39
CA LEU A 22 3.82 7.58 -19.02
C LEU A 22 4.21 6.10 -19.00
N ILE A 23 5.13 5.75 -18.11
CA ILE A 23 5.55 4.37 -17.91
C ILE A 23 5.32 3.95 -16.47
N GLN A 24 4.96 2.70 -16.29
CA GLN A 24 4.89 2.03 -15.00
C GLN A 24 5.75 0.77 -15.05
N GLY A 25 6.55 0.57 -14.02
CA GLY A 25 7.46 -0.55 -13.96
C GLY A 25 8.15 -0.68 -12.62
N PHE A 26 9.13 -1.57 -12.56
CA PHE A 26 9.97 -1.73 -11.38
C PHE A 26 11.43 -1.45 -11.70
N VAL A 27 12.17 -0.95 -10.71
CA VAL A 27 13.60 -0.64 -10.85
C VAL A 27 14.40 -1.94 -10.93
N GLU A 28 15.06 -2.20 -12.05
CA GLU A 28 15.98 -3.33 -12.19
C GLU A 28 17.39 -2.97 -11.69
N THR A 29 17.83 -1.74 -11.94
CA THR A 29 19.15 -1.28 -11.50
C THR A 29 19.12 0.22 -11.25
N ASP A 30 19.72 0.64 -10.14
CA ASP A 30 19.91 2.04 -9.83
C ASP A 30 21.37 2.46 -10.09
N ASP A 31 21.57 3.46 -10.95
CA ASP A 31 22.87 4.11 -11.14
C ASP A 31 22.83 5.48 -10.46
N SER A 32 23.05 5.46 -9.15
CA SER A 32 23.16 6.66 -8.32
C SER A 32 24.31 7.60 -8.75
N LEU A 33 25.38 7.09 -9.37
CA LEU A 33 26.50 7.90 -9.85
C LEU A 33 26.10 8.79 -11.05
N ARG A 34 25.25 8.26 -11.93
CA ARG A 34 24.73 8.98 -13.10
C ARG A 34 23.39 9.67 -12.86
N GLY A 35 22.74 9.40 -11.73
CA GLY A 35 21.42 9.93 -11.41
C GLY A 35 20.31 9.34 -12.28
N THR A 36 20.48 8.10 -12.75
CA THR A 36 19.54 7.40 -13.64
C THR A 36 19.23 6.01 -13.09
N ALA A 37 18.03 5.50 -13.31
CA ALA A 37 17.73 4.09 -13.06
C ALA A 37 17.27 3.39 -14.34
N LYS A 38 17.54 2.09 -14.40
CA LYS A 38 16.94 1.17 -15.37
C LYS A 38 15.64 0.65 -14.79
N VAL A 39 14.56 0.87 -15.52
CA VAL A 39 13.22 0.43 -15.15
C VAL A 39 12.76 -0.59 -16.18
N TYR A 40 12.29 -1.74 -15.69
CA TYR A 40 11.60 -2.71 -16.52
C TYR A 40 10.14 -2.29 -16.67
N VAL A 41 9.72 -2.03 -17.91
CA VAL A 41 8.40 -1.47 -18.20
C VAL A 41 7.36 -2.58 -18.22
N VAL A 42 6.37 -2.48 -17.31
CA VAL A 42 5.23 -3.39 -17.22
C VAL A 42 4.03 -2.83 -17.98
N GLN A 43 3.83 -1.51 -17.91
CA GLN A 43 2.77 -0.82 -18.62
C GLN A 43 3.29 0.52 -19.16
N CYS A 44 2.87 0.89 -20.37
CA CYS A 44 3.26 2.13 -21.03
C CYS A 44 2.14 2.53 -22.00
N ASP A 45 1.94 3.84 -22.17
CA ASP A 45 1.03 4.37 -23.21
C ASP A 45 1.48 3.99 -24.62
N ASN A 46 2.79 3.78 -24.81
CA ASN A 46 3.36 3.22 -26.01
C ASN A 46 3.64 1.73 -25.85
N GLU A 47 2.82 0.91 -26.51
CA GLU A 47 2.86 -0.55 -26.46
C GLU A 47 4.21 -1.12 -26.89
N GLU A 48 4.94 -0.46 -27.79
CA GLU A 48 6.26 -0.92 -28.23
C GLU A 48 7.30 -0.91 -27.10
N THR A 49 7.07 -0.15 -26.03
CA THR A 49 8.01 0.01 -24.92
C THR A 49 7.77 -1.00 -23.80
N ILE A 50 6.63 -1.69 -23.80
CA ILE A 50 6.27 -2.70 -22.80
C ILE A 50 7.24 -3.89 -22.89
N GLY A 51 7.70 -4.38 -21.73
CA GLY A 51 8.64 -5.50 -21.64
C GLY A 51 10.09 -5.15 -21.96
N LYS A 52 10.42 -3.85 -22.11
CA LYS A 52 11.79 -3.36 -22.34
C LYS A 52 12.35 -2.70 -21.10
N LEU A 53 13.68 -2.64 -21.04
CA LEU A 53 14.43 -1.88 -20.05
C LEU A 53 14.68 -0.47 -20.57
N VAL A 54 14.20 0.52 -19.83
CA VAL A 54 14.34 1.94 -20.18
C VAL A 54 15.16 2.64 -19.10
N VAL A 55 16.13 3.44 -19.53
CA VAL A 55 16.93 4.28 -18.64
C VAL A 55 16.22 5.62 -18.45
N ILE A 56 15.83 5.92 -17.21
CA ILE A 56 15.11 7.14 -16.87
C ILE A 56 15.88 7.93 -15.81
N PRO A 57 16.00 9.27 -15.96
CA PRO A 57 16.55 10.12 -14.92
C PRO A 57 15.73 10.02 -13.64
N ARG A 58 16.39 9.92 -12.48
CA ARG A 58 15.71 9.83 -11.17
C ARG A 58 14.70 10.94 -10.92
N GLN A 59 15.01 12.15 -11.38
CA GLN A 59 14.14 13.33 -11.30
C GLN A 59 12.79 13.19 -12.03
N TRP A 60 12.63 12.21 -12.92
CA TRP A 60 11.40 11.96 -13.68
C TRP A 60 10.67 10.69 -13.23
N MET A 61 11.11 10.10 -12.12
CA MET A 61 10.47 8.95 -11.52
C MET A 61 9.86 9.35 -10.18
N ASP A 62 8.63 8.91 -9.98
CA ASP A 62 7.92 8.99 -8.71
C ASP A 62 7.71 7.55 -8.20
N ARG A 63 7.96 7.32 -6.91
CA ARG A 63 7.61 6.04 -6.27
C ARG A 63 6.10 5.92 -6.24
N ILE A 64 5.60 4.71 -6.52
CA ILE A 64 4.18 4.42 -6.34
C ILE A 64 3.97 4.23 -4.83
N PRO A 65 3.12 5.05 -4.17
CA PRO A 65 2.87 4.88 -2.76
C PRO A 65 2.25 3.51 -2.56
N VAL A 66 2.88 2.69 -1.73
CA VAL A 66 2.30 1.43 -1.27
C VAL A 66 1.14 1.83 -0.35
N GLY A 67 -0.09 1.74 -0.86
CA GLY A 67 -1.28 1.96 -0.04
C GLY A 67 -1.26 1.00 1.14
N SER A 68 -1.64 1.47 2.34
CA SER A 68 -1.93 0.54 3.42
C SER A 68 -3.22 -0.20 3.06
N PHE A 69 -3.17 -1.54 3.08
CA PHE A 69 -4.36 -2.39 2.92
C PHE A 69 -5.17 -2.41 4.21
N ASP A 70 -5.50 -1.23 4.74
CA ASP A 70 -6.21 -1.06 6.03
C ASP A 70 -7.73 -1.21 5.90
N ASP A 71 -8.24 -1.36 4.67
CA ASP A 71 -9.65 -1.61 4.45
C ASP A 71 -9.97 -3.11 4.57
N GLU A 72 -11.06 -3.42 5.26
CA GLU A 72 -11.50 -4.79 5.48
C GLU A 72 -11.91 -5.47 4.16
N GLU A 73 -12.46 -4.74 3.19
CA GLU A 73 -12.84 -5.28 1.87
C GLU A 73 -11.61 -5.69 1.05
N HIS A 74 -10.59 -4.82 0.97
CA HIS A 74 -9.34 -5.14 0.25
C HIS A 74 -8.61 -6.35 0.87
N MET A 75 -8.67 -6.52 2.19
CA MET A 75 -8.08 -7.68 2.86
C MET A 75 -8.80 -8.99 2.47
N HIS A 76 -10.12 -8.95 2.29
CA HIS A 76 -10.90 -10.10 1.84
C HIS A 76 -10.58 -10.48 0.39
N ASP A 77 -10.43 -9.52 -0.51
CA ASP A 77 -10.02 -9.77 -1.90
C ASP A 77 -8.65 -10.44 -1.99
N LEU A 78 -7.70 -10.03 -1.14
CA LEU A 78 -6.37 -10.65 -1.06
C LEU A 78 -6.43 -12.10 -0.54
N ILE A 79 -7.30 -12.37 0.43
CA ILE A 79 -7.51 -13.72 0.96
C ILE A 79 -8.07 -14.63 -0.15
N ASP A 80 -9.04 -14.15 -0.90
CA ASP A 80 -9.61 -14.89 -2.02
C ASP A 80 -8.55 -15.15 -3.11
N LEU A 81 -7.69 -14.17 -3.38
CA LEU A 81 -6.57 -14.37 -4.31
C LEU A 81 -5.61 -15.46 -3.83
N ALA A 82 -5.26 -15.48 -2.54
CA ALA A 82 -4.41 -16.51 -1.95
C ALA A 82 -5.02 -17.92 -2.08
N LEU A 83 -6.34 -18.03 -1.93
CA LEU A 83 -7.06 -19.29 -2.14
C LEU A 83 -7.01 -19.73 -3.61
N VAL A 84 -7.19 -18.81 -4.55
CA VAL A 84 -7.11 -19.09 -6.00
C VAL A 84 -5.71 -19.54 -6.41
N THR A 85 -4.66 -18.90 -5.88
CA THR A 85 -3.26 -19.26 -6.15
C THR A 85 -2.78 -20.47 -5.35
N LYS A 86 -3.58 -20.94 -4.38
CA LYS A 86 -3.27 -22.04 -3.44
C LYS A 86 -2.04 -21.75 -2.57
N ASP A 87 -1.78 -20.48 -2.30
CA ASP A 87 -0.68 -20.05 -1.43
C ASP A 87 -1.13 -20.11 0.03
N ARG A 88 -0.78 -21.21 0.70
CA ARG A 88 -1.16 -21.44 2.09
C ARG A 88 -0.47 -20.49 3.05
N GLU A 89 0.82 -20.19 2.85
CA GLU A 89 1.57 -19.34 3.78
C GLU A 89 1.00 -17.91 3.71
N TRP A 90 0.79 -17.41 2.51
CA TRP A 90 0.20 -16.10 2.29
C TRP A 90 -1.24 -15.99 2.84
N PHE A 91 -2.06 -17.02 2.65
CA PHE A 91 -3.41 -17.07 3.23
C PHE A 91 -3.41 -17.00 4.76
N MET A 92 -2.51 -17.73 5.42
CA MET A 92 -2.42 -17.73 6.88
C MET A 92 -2.02 -16.35 7.42
N ASP A 93 -1.06 -15.70 6.78
CA ASP A 93 -0.61 -14.35 7.14
C ASP A 93 -1.73 -13.31 6.97
N LEU A 94 -2.44 -13.34 5.84
CA LEU A 94 -3.55 -12.42 5.57
C LEU A 94 -4.71 -12.62 6.57
N THR A 95 -5.07 -13.87 6.87
CA THR A 95 -6.13 -14.20 7.82
C THR A 95 -5.79 -13.77 9.24
N ALA A 96 -4.51 -13.90 9.65
CA ALA A 96 -4.03 -13.42 10.94
C ALA A 96 -4.11 -11.88 11.03
N LYS A 97 -3.73 -11.16 9.97
CA LYS A 97 -3.86 -9.70 9.88
C LYS A 97 -5.31 -9.25 9.96
N ALA A 98 -6.20 -9.89 9.18
CA ALA A 98 -7.65 -9.60 9.18
C ALA A 98 -8.28 -9.79 10.58
N SER A 99 -7.85 -10.82 11.31
CA SER A 99 -8.33 -11.09 12.66
C SER A 99 -7.92 -10.01 13.66
N THR A 100 -6.69 -9.50 13.55
CA THR A 100 -6.19 -8.40 14.38
C THR A 100 -6.96 -7.10 14.13
N MET A 101 -7.26 -6.78 12.86
CA MET A 101 -8.06 -5.61 12.49
C MET A 101 -9.47 -5.68 13.12
N LYS A 102 -10.15 -6.84 13.05
CA LYS A 102 -11.45 -7.06 13.69
C LYS A 102 -11.43 -6.90 15.22
N GLN A 103 -10.34 -7.26 15.88
CA GLN A 103 -10.21 -7.11 17.34
C GLN A 103 -10.03 -5.64 17.76
N SER A 104 -9.21 -4.87 17.03
CA SER A 104 -8.99 -3.45 17.30
C SER A 104 -10.28 -2.61 17.19
N GLY A 105 -11.13 -2.89 16.20
CA GLY A 105 -12.46 -2.26 16.06
C GLY A 105 -13.43 -2.60 17.20
N LYS A 106 -13.32 -3.80 17.80
CA LYS A 106 -14.15 -4.25 18.93
C LYS A 106 -13.71 -3.61 20.25
N GLU A 107 -12.41 -3.45 20.49
CA GLU A 107 -11.91 -2.77 21.69
C GLU A 107 -12.30 -1.28 21.72
N ALA A 108 -12.15 -0.57 20.59
CA ALA A 108 -12.60 0.83 20.48
C ALA A 108 -14.10 1.01 20.78
N ARG A 109 -14.92 0.00 20.43
CA ARG A 109 -16.37 0.01 20.69
C ARG A 109 -16.70 -0.31 22.16
N LYS A 110 -15.92 -1.15 22.82
CA LYS A 110 -16.09 -1.50 24.24
C LYS A 110 -15.77 -0.31 25.15
N THR A 111 -14.72 0.47 24.85
CA THR A 111 -14.34 1.68 25.60
C THR A 111 -15.34 2.82 25.41
N ARG A 112 -15.99 2.92 24.24
CA ARG A 112 -17.10 3.86 24.01
C ARG A 112 -18.38 3.47 24.75
N SER A 113 -18.63 2.16 24.93
CA SER A 113 -19.76 1.67 25.72
C SER A 113 -19.60 1.90 27.22
N SER A 114 -18.38 1.94 27.76
CA SER A 114 -18.15 2.20 29.19
C SER A 114 -18.22 3.68 29.57
N SER A 115 -18.32 4.59 28.59
CA SER A 115 -18.44 6.04 28.80
C SER A 115 -19.77 6.59 28.25
N ILE A 116 -20.87 5.90 28.51
CA ILE A 116 -22.20 6.50 28.37
C ILE A 116 -22.42 7.44 29.55
N ARG A 117 -21.85 8.65 29.48
CA ARG A 117 -22.39 9.79 30.22
C ARG A 117 -23.50 10.38 29.37
N ASN A 118 -24.75 10.17 29.79
CA ASN A 118 -25.90 10.81 29.15
C ASN A 118 -25.73 12.33 29.17
N ARG A 119 -26.13 13.02 28.09
CA ARG A 119 -25.98 14.48 27.88
C ARG A 119 -26.83 15.35 28.82
N LEU A 120 -27.45 14.76 29.84
CA LEU A 120 -28.22 15.44 30.89
C LEU A 120 -27.60 15.30 32.28
N GLY A 121 -26.39 14.74 32.39
CA GLY A 121 -25.57 14.86 33.61
C GLY A 121 -26.25 14.37 34.90
N THR A 122 -27.04 13.31 34.83
CA THR A 122 -27.71 12.76 36.02
C THR A 122 -27.35 11.28 36.16
N SER A 123 -26.33 11.02 36.97
CA SER A 123 -26.16 9.72 37.62
C SER A 123 -27.34 9.53 38.58
N ALA A 124 -28.04 8.41 38.45
CA ALA A 124 -29.11 8.02 39.37
C ALA A 124 -28.58 8.02 40.81
N ILE A 125 -29.04 8.98 41.60
CA ILE A 125 -28.86 9.01 43.05
C ILE A 125 -29.97 8.12 43.60
N TRP A 126 -29.61 6.96 44.14
CA TRP A 126 -30.48 6.21 45.04
C TRP A 126 -29.96 6.46 46.45
N GLU A 127 -30.64 7.32 47.20
CA GLU A 127 -30.52 7.41 48.65
C GLU A 127 -31.68 6.62 49.27
N GLN A 128 -31.35 5.72 50.20
CA GLN A 128 -32.23 5.28 51.29
C GLN A 128 -31.61 5.79 52.59
#